data_AF-A0AAW8LQF1-F1
#
_entry.id   AF-A0AAW8LQF1-F1
#
_cell.length_a   1.000
_cell.length_b   1.000
_cell.length_c   1.000
_cell.angle_alpha   90.00
_cell.angle_beta   90.00
_cell.angle_gamma   90.00
#
_symmetry.space_group_name_H-M   'P 1'
#
loop_
_entity.id
_entity.type
_entity.pdbx_description
1 polymer ?
#
loop_
_entity_poly.entity_id
_entity_poly.type
_entity_poly.pdbx_seq_one_letter_code
_entity_poly.pdbx_strand_id
1 'polypeptide(L)' 'MTNVSLLKLPPYSPELNPMEQVWQWLKQLYLSNRCFKDYTEIVDACCMAWNQFAKRTQLI' A
#
# COMPACT_ATOMS: atom_id res chain seq x y z
N MET A 1 21.62 -20.59 -6.58
CA MET A 1 20.72 -19.65 -7.28
C MET A 1 20.21 -18.65 -6.28
N THR A 2 20.63 -17.39 -6.37
CA THR A 2 20.11 -16.28 -5.56
C THR A 2 19.41 -15.33 -6.52
N ASN A 3 18.14 -15.64 -6.83
CA ASN A 3 17.31 -14.84 -7.74
C ASN A 3 16.71 -13.60 -7.05
N VAL A 4 17.13 -13.34 -5.80
CA VAL A 4 16.68 -12.22 -5.00
C VAL A 4 17.90 -11.52 -4.44
N SER A 5 18.00 -10.22 -4.69
CA SER A 5 19.01 -9.33 -4.11
C SER A 5 18.32 -8.26 -3.28
N LEU A 6 18.96 -7.85 -2.19
CA LEU A 6 18.42 -6.82 -1.30
C LEU A 6 18.82 -5.43 -1.83
N LEU A 7 17.82 -4.56 -1.99
CA LEU A 7 18.04 -3.14 -2.25
C LEU A 7 18.17 -2.40 -0.91
N LYS A 8 19.31 -1.73 -0.69
CA LYS A 8 19.50 -0.88 0.49
C LYS A 8 18.97 0.52 0.20
N LEU A 9 18.01 0.97 1.01
CA LEU A 9 17.53 2.34 1.01
C LEU A 9 18.26 3.15 2.10
N PRO A 10 18.57 4.44 1.85
CA PRO A 10 19.14 5.30 2.88
C PRO A 10 18.13 5.51 4.02
N PRO A 11 18.62 5.70 5.25
CA PRO A 11 17.75 5.92 6.40
C PRO A 11 16.96 7.23 6.23
N TYR A 12 15.72 7.24 6.70
CA TYR A 12 14.81 8.40 6.70
C TYR A 12 14.43 8.95 5.30
N SER A 13 14.53 8.12 4.25
CA SER A 13 14.11 8.48 2.89
C SER A 13 12.84 7.75 2.44
N PRO A 14 11.65 8.06 3.00
CA PRO A 14 10.39 7.44 2.58
C PRO A 14 10.07 7.72 1.10
N GLU A 15 10.54 8.83 0.54
CA GLU A 15 10.39 9.20 -0.88
C GLU A 15 11.06 8.21 -1.84
N LEU A 16 12.07 7.47 -1.38
CA LEU A 16 12.76 6.46 -2.18
C LEU A 16 12.12 5.08 -2.07
N ASN A 17 11.16 4.90 -1.15
CA ASN A 17 10.43 3.65 -1.02
C ASN A 17 9.19 3.69 -1.93
N PRO A 18 9.15 2.91 -3.04
CA PRO A 18 7.99 2.91 -3.94
C PRO A 18 6.68 2.50 -3.24
N MET A 19 6.76 1.75 -2.14
CA MET A 19 5.59 1.39 -1.35
C MET A 19 4.90 2.60 -0.71
N GLU A 20 5.59 3.71 -0.47
CA GLU A 20 4.98 4.89 0.12
C GLU A 20 3.89 5.47 -0.79
N GLN A 21 4.09 5.44 -2.12
CA GLN A 21 3.07 5.90 -3.08
C GLN A 21 1.82 5.01 -3.04
N VAL A 22 2.01 3.70 -2.91
CA VAL A 22 0.91 2.74 -2.77
C VAL A 22 0.14 3.03 -1.47
N TRP A 23 0.83 3.22 -0.36
CA TRP A 23 0.21 3.53 0.92
C TRP A 23 -0.54 4.87 0.90
N GLN A 24 0.00 5.89 0.25
CA GLN A 24 -0.69 7.16 0.08
C GLN A 24 -2.02 6.99 -0.68
N TRP A 25 -2.00 6.25 -1.79
CA TRP A 25 -3.20 5.97 -2.58
C TRP A 25 -4.27 5.22 -1.77
N LEU A 26 -3.88 4.16 -1.06
CA LEU A 26 -4.80 3.36 -0.23
C LEU A 26 -5.41 4.20 0.89
N LYS A 27 -4.58 4.98 1.60
CA LYS A 27 -5.01 5.84 2.69
C LYS A 27 -5.97 6.92 2.20
N GLN A 28 -5.64 7.62 1.11
CA GLN A 28 -6.47 8.73 0.63
C GLN A 28 -7.84 8.27 0.12
N LEU A 29 -7.90 7.15 -0.61
CA LEU A 29 -9.11 6.78 -1.36
C LEU A 29 -10.02 5.79 -0.63
N TYR A 30 -9.47 4.91 0.21
CA TYR A 30 -10.23 3.78 0.76
C TYR A 30 -10.30 3.76 2.29
N LEU A 31 -9.27 4.28 2.97
CA LEU A 31 -9.09 4.13 4.42
C LEU A 31 -9.19 5.45 5.20
N SER A 32 -9.28 6.60 4.51
CA SER A 32 -9.36 7.92 5.16
C SER A 32 -10.72 8.14 5.82
N ASN A 33 -10.73 8.74 7.01
CA ASN A 33 -11.93 9.20 7.72
C ASN A 33 -13.04 8.15 7.90
N ARG A 34 -12.67 6.87 8.02
CA ARG A 34 -13.60 5.77 8.30
C ARG A 34 -13.44 5.26 9.73
N CYS A 35 -14.55 4.99 10.39
CA CYS A 35 -14.59 4.28 11.65
C CYS A 35 -14.90 2.81 11.34
N PHE A 36 -14.05 1.90 11.79
CA PHE A 36 -14.23 0.47 11.61
C PHE A 36 -14.79 -0.13 12.89
N LYS A 37 -15.81 -0.98 12.74
CA LYS A 37 -16.50 -1.63 13.85
C LYS A 37 -15.62 -2.68 14.53
N ASP A 38 -14.86 -3.43 13.74
CA ASP A 38 -14.02 -4.53 14.20
C ASP A 38 -12.80 -4.72 13.28
N TYR A 39 -11.92 -5.63 13.68
CA TYR A 39 -10.71 -5.95 12.93
C TYR A 39 -11.01 -6.49 11.52
N THR A 40 -12.07 -7.27 11.38
CA THR A 40 -12.45 -7.87 10.09
C THR A 40 -12.79 -6.78 9.09
N GLU A 41 -13.53 -5.75 9.50
CA GLU A 41 -13.85 -4.63 8.62
C GLU A 41 -12.62 -3.86 8.13
N ILE A 42 -11.58 -3.75 8.97
CA ILE A 42 -10.29 -3.14 8.58
C ILE A 42 -9.61 -3.99 7.50
N VAL A 43 -9.53 -5.31 7.72
CA VAL A 43 -8.89 -6.24 6.77
C VAL A 43 -9.64 -6.24 5.44
N ASP A 44 -10.96 -6.29 5.47
CA ASP A 44 -11.80 -6.28 4.27
C ASP A 44 -11.62 -4.97 3.48
N ALA A 45 -11.60 -3.82 4.16
CA ALA A 45 -11.35 -2.54 3.52
C ALA A 45 -9.96 -2.48 2.89
N CYS A 46 -8.93 -3.00 3.56
CA CYS A 46 -7.56 -3.06 3.02
C CYS A 46 -7.49 -4.00 1.80
N CYS A 47 -8.10 -5.18 1.87
CA CYS A 47 -8.16 -6.13 0.77
C CYS A 47 -8.87 -5.53 -0.46
N MET A 48 -10.00 -4.86 -0.25
CA MET A 48 -10.75 -4.20 -1.31
C MET A 48 -9.90 -3.10 -1.98
N ALA A 49 -9.27 -2.25 -1.16
CA ALA A 49 -8.40 -1.18 -1.64
C ALA A 49 -7.23 -1.72 -2.47
N TRP A 50 -6.55 -2.75 -1.95
CA TRP A 50 -5.44 -3.41 -2.64
C TRP A 50 -5.87 -4.02 -3.99
N ASN A 51 -6.98 -4.74 -3.99
CA ASN A 51 -7.50 -5.36 -5.22
C ASN A 51 -7.90 -4.31 -6.26
N GLN A 52 -8.39 -3.14 -5.83
CA GLN A 52 -8.65 -2.04 -6.76
C GLN A 52 -7.34 -1.44 -7.30
N PHE A 53 -6.35 -1.21 -6.42
CA PHE A 53 -5.04 -0.72 -6.82
C PHE A 53 -4.40 -1.65 -7.87
N ALA A 54 -4.38 -2.96 -7.61
CA ALA A 54 -3.79 -3.97 -8.49
C ALA A 54 -4.47 -4.06 -9.86
N LYS A 55 -5.78 -3.76 -9.95
CA LYS A 55 -6.51 -3.70 -11.23
C LYS A 55 -6.13 -2.48 -12.07
N ARG A 56 -5.54 -1.44 -11.47
CA ARG A 56 -5.20 -0.20 -12.13
C ARG A 56 -3.79 -0.28 -12.72
N THR A 57 -3.68 -0.82 -13.93
CA THR A 57 -2.41 -1.06 -14.66
C THR A 57 -1.69 0.21 -15.17
N GLN A 58 -2.16 1.41 -14.85
CA GLN A 58 -1.64 2.69 -15.38
C GLN A 58 -0.94 3.59 -14.35
N LEU A 59 -0.70 3.11 -13.12
CA LEU A 59 -0.06 3.92 -12.06
C LEU A 59 1.42 3.56 -11.81
N ILE A 60 2.03 2.77 -12.70
CA ILE A 60 3.46 2.43 -12.66
C ILE A 60 4.03 2.52 -14.07
#